data_AF-A0A7K1Y419-F1
#
_entry.id   AF-A0A7K1Y419-F1
#
_cell.length_a   1.000
_cell.length_b   1.000
_cell.length_c   1.000
_cell.angle_alpha   90.00
_cell.angle_beta   90.00
_cell.angle_gamma   90.00
#
_symmetry.space_group_name_H-M   'P 1'
#
loop_
_entity.id
_entity.type
_entity.pdbx_description
1 polymer ?
#
loop_
_entity_poly.entity_id
_entity_poly.type
_entity_poly.pdbx_seq_one_letter_code
_entity_poly.pdbx_strand_id
1 'polypeptide(L)'
;MADIFTDYKIYPHEGKIKDHFKDFYETVFIAFLPFFKVDRQTTDNVNFKKSKQISYEEAKQEIDTLKDIPPFNADIFSYSNKDYPTDKEIFECGQAISWNEIVKGSGIKDVSELNKALRTSIGALRQVFRRPELTEKLNSYTSDQSIWHPTEGGFDILSKIAIYRTFKLLDKNEILVTDEFYETTSILELNKLTAFDFAEKVGFKDYFIYSSDKELLFTIEWDSFFFLIAIGQEKMNKIISSKLFEGFLCNKQTEHEWDYEEEEIQKYLDIEEQQKLLTTEPKSVRKTGANSTLPKAERSWWRKFFGY
;
A
#
# COMPACT_ATOMS: atom_id res chain seq x y z
N MET A 1 22.77 -16.30 14.01
CA MET A 1 22.26 -15.11 13.31
C MET A 1 20.74 -15.22 13.38
N ALA A 2 20.03 -14.16 13.77
CA ALA A 2 18.56 -14.19 13.79
C ALA A 2 18.06 -14.45 12.35
N ASP A 3 17.10 -15.34 12.16
CA ASP A 3 16.50 -15.64 10.85
C ASP A 3 15.15 -14.92 10.76
N ILE A 4 15.09 -13.88 9.91
CA ILE A 4 13.90 -13.03 9.78
C ILE A 4 12.65 -13.84 9.41
N PHE A 5 12.82 -15.02 8.80
CA PHE A 5 11.75 -15.92 8.41
C PHE A 5 11.26 -16.81 9.55
N THR A 6 12.10 -17.15 10.53
CA THR A 6 11.69 -17.97 11.69
C THR A 6 11.26 -17.13 12.87
N ASP A 7 11.78 -15.91 12.97
CA ASP A 7 11.51 -15.01 14.09
C ASP A 7 10.27 -14.14 13.87
N TYR A 8 9.52 -14.37 12.77
CA TYR A 8 8.33 -13.62 12.36
C TYR A 8 8.58 -12.11 12.17
N LYS A 9 9.77 -11.77 11.64
CA LYS A 9 10.24 -10.39 11.41
C LYS A 9 10.51 -10.14 9.93
N ILE A 10 9.73 -10.73 9.03
CA ILE A 10 9.93 -10.50 7.59
C ILE A 10 9.53 -9.07 7.24
N TYR A 11 8.43 -8.57 7.81
CA TYR A 11 7.96 -7.22 7.58
C TYR A 11 8.74 -6.18 8.42
N PRO A 12 9.23 -5.09 7.80
CA PRO A 12 9.81 -3.97 8.55
C PRO A 12 8.67 -3.18 9.18
N HIS A 13 8.46 -3.31 10.48
CA HIS A 13 7.38 -2.55 11.13
C HIS A 13 7.69 -1.06 11.27
N GLU A 14 8.98 -0.71 11.43
CA GLU A 14 9.43 0.67 11.69
C GLU A 14 10.87 0.90 11.21
N GLY A 15 11.18 2.18 10.99
CA GLY A 15 12.53 2.67 10.71
C GLY A 15 12.94 2.54 9.25
N LYS A 16 14.26 2.58 9.01
CA LYS A 16 14.81 2.54 7.66
C LYS A 16 14.61 1.14 7.07
N ILE A 17 13.94 1.06 5.92
CA ILE A 17 13.63 -0.19 5.24
C ILE A 17 14.91 -1.02 4.99
N LYS A 18 16.00 -0.37 4.57
CA LYS A 18 17.28 -1.07 4.36
C LYS A 18 17.87 -1.66 5.63
N ASP A 19 17.70 -1.00 6.77
CA ASP A 19 18.32 -1.46 8.02
C ASP A 19 17.66 -2.73 8.56
N HIS A 20 16.37 -2.91 8.28
CA HIS A 20 15.63 -4.14 8.60
C HIS A 20 16.15 -5.35 7.82
N PHE A 21 16.44 -5.18 6.53
CA PHE A 21 16.81 -6.28 5.63
C PHE A 21 18.31 -6.53 5.51
N LYS A 22 19.17 -5.65 6.07
CA LYS A 22 20.62 -5.61 5.81
C LYS A 22 21.39 -6.92 6.09
N ASP A 23 20.89 -7.75 7.00
CA ASP A 23 21.56 -9.00 7.38
C ASP A 23 21.24 -10.16 6.41
N PHE A 24 20.20 -10.00 5.58
CA PHE A 24 19.73 -11.02 4.62
C PHE A 24 19.85 -10.57 3.16
N TYR A 25 19.71 -9.26 2.91
CA TYR A 25 19.67 -8.70 1.57
C TYR A 25 20.53 -7.45 1.45
N GLU A 26 21.21 -7.32 0.32
CA GLU A 26 22.04 -6.15 0.03
C GLU A 26 21.19 -4.94 -0.39
N THR A 27 20.06 -5.21 -1.04
CA THR A 27 19.25 -4.21 -1.73
C THR A 27 17.77 -4.44 -1.51
N VAL A 28 17.03 -3.34 -1.42
CA VAL A 28 15.57 -3.32 -1.37
C VAL A 28 15.07 -2.30 -2.39
N PHE A 29 14.00 -2.64 -3.09
CA PHE A 29 13.35 -1.81 -4.09
C PHE A 29 11.88 -1.65 -3.72
N ILE A 30 11.39 -0.41 -3.72
CA ILE A 30 9.95 -0.12 -3.63
C ILE A 30 9.39 -0.24 -5.03
N ALA A 31 8.46 -1.17 -5.24
CA ALA A 31 7.74 -1.39 -6.49
C ALA A 31 6.31 -0.87 -6.36
N PHE A 32 5.90 0.02 -7.27
CA PHE A 32 4.57 0.60 -7.27
C PHE A 32 3.55 -0.35 -7.91
N LEU A 33 2.34 -0.38 -7.36
CA LEU A 33 1.21 -1.07 -7.97
C LEU A 33 0.74 -0.26 -9.19
N PRO A 34 0.73 -0.84 -10.40
CA PRO A 34 0.40 -0.10 -11.61
C PRO A 34 -1.07 0.32 -11.63
N PHE A 35 -1.31 1.51 -12.20
CA PHE A 35 -2.60 1.84 -12.78
C PHE A 35 -2.80 0.97 -14.02
N PHE A 36 -4.02 0.88 -14.53
CA PHE A 36 -4.22 0.09 -15.76
C PHE A 36 -5.41 0.52 -16.58
N LYS A 37 -5.39 0.14 -17.86
CA LYS A 37 -6.54 0.19 -18.75
C LYS A 37 -6.98 -1.22 -19.09
N VAL A 38 -8.27 -1.40 -19.32
CA VAL A 38 -8.86 -2.61 -19.88
C VAL A 38 -9.69 -2.17 -21.08
N ASP A 39 -9.55 -2.87 -22.21
CA ASP A 39 -10.34 -2.58 -23.41
C ASP A 39 -11.79 -2.99 -23.19
N ARG A 40 -12.61 -2.03 -22.75
CA ARG A 40 -14.03 -2.21 -22.47
C ARG A 40 -14.79 -0.93 -22.76
N GLN A 41 -16.04 -1.08 -23.21
CA GLN A 41 -16.97 0.06 -23.25
C GLN A 41 -17.42 0.37 -21.82
N THR A 42 -17.01 1.52 -21.30
CA THR A 42 -17.51 2.05 -20.04
C THR A 42 -18.78 2.85 -20.28
N THR A 43 -19.77 2.70 -19.39
CA THR A 43 -20.94 3.60 -19.37
C THR A 43 -20.56 4.96 -18.78
N ASP A 44 -21.42 5.96 -18.95
CA ASP A 44 -21.27 7.24 -18.24
C ASP A 44 -21.31 6.99 -16.72
N ASN A 45 -20.43 7.66 -15.96
CA ASN A 45 -20.29 7.60 -14.49
C ASN A 45 -19.60 6.35 -13.87
N VAL A 46 -18.72 5.66 -14.60
CA VAL A 46 -17.92 4.57 -14.02
C VAL A 46 -16.99 5.08 -12.92
N ASN A 47 -17.03 4.42 -11.74
CA ASN A 47 -16.02 4.61 -10.70
C ASN A 47 -14.79 3.77 -11.03
N PHE A 48 -13.68 4.42 -11.37
CA PHE A 48 -12.41 3.77 -11.73
C PHE A 48 -11.58 3.27 -10.54
N LYS A 49 -12.11 3.40 -9.32
CA LYS A 49 -11.48 2.91 -8.08
C LYS A 49 -12.19 1.66 -7.58
N LYS A 50 -11.46 0.72 -6.96
CA LYS A 50 -12.11 -0.43 -6.32
C LYS A 50 -12.96 0.00 -5.12
N SER A 51 -12.47 0.98 -4.36
CA SER A 51 -13.17 1.54 -3.22
C SER A 51 -14.10 2.68 -3.62
N LYS A 52 -15.16 2.85 -2.83
CA LYS A 52 -16.07 3.99 -2.88
C LYS A 52 -16.40 4.41 -1.47
N GLN A 53 -16.32 5.71 -1.19
CA GLN A 53 -16.86 6.24 0.06
C GLN A 53 -18.40 6.15 0.01
N ILE A 54 -18.98 5.55 1.05
CA ILE A 54 -20.42 5.36 1.20
C ILE A 54 -20.90 6.02 2.49
N SER A 55 -22.19 6.34 2.51
CA SER A 55 -22.85 6.86 3.71
C SER A 55 -23.06 5.77 4.76
N TYR A 56 -23.29 6.20 6.01
CA TYR A 56 -23.67 5.30 7.10
C TYR A 56 -24.88 4.44 6.74
N GLU A 57 -25.92 5.03 6.15
CA GLU A 57 -27.16 4.33 5.80
C GLU A 57 -26.96 3.30 4.68
N GLU A 58 -26.11 3.58 3.69
CA GLU A 58 -25.71 2.58 2.69
C GLU A 58 -24.93 1.44 3.35
N ALA A 59 -24.01 1.75 4.27
CA ALA A 59 -23.21 0.73 4.96
C ALA A 59 -24.08 -0.20 5.83
N LYS A 60 -25.14 0.32 6.48
CA LYS A 60 -26.10 -0.51 7.25
C LYS A 60 -26.86 -1.52 6.39
N GLN A 61 -27.04 -1.22 5.11
CA GLN A 61 -27.70 -2.13 4.17
C GLN A 61 -26.75 -3.25 3.72
N GLU A 62 -25.44 -2.97 3.64
CA GLU A 62 -24.41 -3.93 3.23
C GLU A 62 -23.88 -4.79 4.39
N ILE A 63 -23.82 -4.24 5.61
CA ILE A 63 -23.14 -4.87 6.75
C ILE A 63 -24.14 -5.10 7.90
N ASP A 64 -24.51 -6.36 8.12
CA ASP A 64 -25.50 -6.73 9.15
C ASP A 64 -25.12 -6.25 10.56
N THR A 65 -23.84 -6.27 10.91
CA THR A 65 -23.36 -5.84 12.23
C THR A 65 -23.49 -4.34 12.49
N LEU A 66 -23.63 -3.51 11.44
CA LEU A 66 -23.84 -2.06 11.59
C LEU A 66 -25.30 -1.71 11.92
N LYS A 67 -26.25 -2.64 11.81
CA LYS A 67 -27.68 -2.36 11.99
C LYS A 67 -28.02 -1.79 13.37
N ASP A 68 -27.34 -2.31 14.40
CA ASP A 68 -27.54 -1.96 15.81
C ASP A 68 -26.58 -0.89 16.32
N ILE A 69 -25.67 -0.42 15.47
CA ILE A 69 -24.69 0.62 15.82
C ILE A 69 -25.35 2.00 15.59
N PRO A 70 -25.16 3.00 16.47
CA PRO A 70 -25.57 4.37 16.20
C PRO A 70 -24.63 5.04 15.19
N PRO A 71 -25.09 6.04 14.42
CA PRO A 71 -24.23 6.78 13.50
C PRO A 71 -22.98 7.32 14.21
N PHE A 72 -21.83 7.16 13.58
CA PHE A 72 -20.55 7.67 14.06
C PHE A 72 -19.90 8.57 13.02
N ASN A 73 -19.05 9.48 13.49
CA ASN A 73 -18.36 10.42 12.63
C ASN A 73 -17.06 9.79 12.10
N ALA A 74 -17.18 8.88 11.14
CA ALA A 74 -16.06 8.36 10.37
C ALA A 74 -16.47 8.15 8.90
N ASP A 75 -15.48 8.25 8.03
CA ASP A 75 -15.66 7.90 6.62
C ASP A 75 -15.75 6.38 6.49
N ILE A 76 -16.70 5.91 5.68
CA ILE A 76 -16.89 4.48 5.41
C ILE A 76 -16.57 4.23 3.95
N PHE A 77 -15.72 3.24 3.70
CA PHE A 77 -15.33 2.83 2.35
C PHE A 77 -15.82 1.41 2.09
N SER A 78 -16.48 1.21 0.94
CA SER A 78 -16.89 -0.10 0.46
C SER A 78 -16.08 -0.48 -0.78
N TYR A 79 -15.67 -1.73 -0.84
CA TYR A 79 -14.87 -2.31 -1.94
C TYR A 79 -15.73 -3.13 -2.91
N SER A 80 -17.06 -3.00 -2.80
CA SER A 80 -18.05 -3.72 -3.59
C SER A 80 -18.26 -3.15 -5.00
N ASN A 81 -17.26 -2.45 -5.56
CA ASN A 81 -17.38 -1.87 -6.90
C ASN A 81 -17.47 -2.96 -7.98
N LYS A 82 -18.69 -3.14 -8.48
CA LYS A 82 -19.07 -4.09 -9.54
C LYS A 82 -18.52 -3.69 -10.90
N ASP A 83 -18.24 -2.41 -11.08
CA ASP A 83 -17.65 -1.90 -12.31
C ASP A 83 -16.15 -2.15 -12.35
N TYR A 84 -15.49 -2.48 -11.24
CA TYR A 84 -14.06 -2.74 -11.27
C TYR A 84 -13.76 -4.05 -12.02
N PRO A 85 -12.83 -4.06 -13.00
CA PRO A 85 -12.50 -5.25 -13.77
C PRO A 85 -12.17 -6.45 -12.89
N THR A 86 -12.64 -7.62 -13.29
CA THR A 86 -12.30 -8.90 -12.67
C THR A 86 -10.84 -9.25 -12.91
N ASP A 87 -10.29 -10.10 -12.05
CA ASP A 87 -8.90 -10.56 -12.17
C ASP A 87 -8.59 -11.17 -13.54
N LYS A 88 -9.56 -11.91 -14.09
CA LYS A 88 -9.46 -12.49 -15.43
C LYS A 88 -9.42 -11.42 -16.52
N GLU A 89 -10.28 -10.40 -16.46
CA GLU A 89 -10.27 -9.30 -17.43
C GLU A 89 -8.95 -8.51 -17.38
N ILE A 90 -8.42 -8.27 -16.18
CA ILE A 90 -7.12 -7.61 -16.00
C ILE A 90 -5.99 -8.49 -16.56
N PHE A 91 -6.04 -9.80 -16.32
CA PHE A 91 -5.03 -10.73 -16.84
C PHE A 91 -5.03 -10.80 -18.37
N GLU A 92 -6.21 -10.89 -18.99
CA GLU A 92 -6.35 -11.10 -20.44
C GLU A 92 -6.11 -9.82 -21.24
N CYS A 93 -6.60 -8.67 -20.74
CA CYS A 93 -6.66 -7.43 -21.51
C CYS A 93 -6.08 -6.21 -20.78
N GLY A 94 -5.57 -6.38 -19.56
CA GLY A 94 -5.02 -5.30 -18.76
C GLY A 94 -3.70 -4.75 -19.31
N GLN A 95 -3.64 -3.43 -19.46
CA GLN A 95 -2.44 -2.71 -19.86
C GLN A 95 -1.98 -1.84 -18.70
N ALA A 96 -0.80 -2.16 -18.15
CA ALA A 96 -0.19 -1.39 -17.08
C ALA A 96 0.11 0.05 -17.53
N ILE A 97 -0.28 1.01 -16.70
CA ILE A 97 0.02 2.43 -16.84
C ILE A 97 0.93 2.83 -15.68
N SER A 98 2.06 3.43 -16.03
CA SER A 98 3.07 3.85 -15.06
C SER A 98 2.60 5.04 -14.21
N TRP A 99 3.01 5.09 -12.95
CA TRP A 99 2.87 6.24 -12.06
C TRP A 99 3.45 7.50 -12.70
N ASN A 100 4.60 7.41 -13.37
CA ASN A 100 5.17 8.53 -14.10
C ASN A 100 4.25 9.07 -15.21
N GLU A 101 3.49 8.21 -15.88
CA GLU A 101 2.47 8.63 -16.85
C GLU A 101 1.31 9.35 -16.16
N ILE A 102 0.83 8.81 -15.03
CA ILE A 102 -0.21 9.45 -14.22
C ILE A 102 0.23 10.82 -13.71
N VAL A 103 1.45 10.94 -13.17
CA VAL A 103 2.03 12.22 -12.70
C VAL A 103 2.04 13.24 -13.83
N LYS A 104 2.56 12.87 -15.01
CA LYS A 104 2.63 13.77 -16.17
C LYS A 104 1.25 14.21 -16.67
N GLY A 105 0.25 13.34 -16.60
CA GLY A 105 -1.09 13.62 -17.12
C GLY A 105 -2.02 14.35 -16.16
N SER A 106 -1.88 14.12 -14.85
CA SER A 106 -2.82 14.61 -13.83
C SER A 106 -2.49 15.99 -13.25
N GLY A 107 -1.31 16.55 -13.54
CA GLY A 107 -0.83 17.78 -12.91
C GLY A 107 -0.52 17.62 -11.41
N ILE A 108 -0.31 16.39 -10.98
CA ILE A 108 0.36 16.02 -9.73
C ILE A 108 1.86 16.20 -9.93
N LYS A 109 2.58 16.70 -8.93
CA LYS A 109 3.97 17.12 -9.09
C LYS A 109 4.93 15.94 -9.30
N ASP A 110 4.79 14.90 -8.49
CA ASP A 110 5.71 13.77 -8.41
C ASP A 110 5.03 12.52 -7.80
N VAL A 111 5.77 11.41 -7.73
CA VAL A 111 5.27 10.13 -7.21
C VAL A 111 4.96 10.17 -5.71
N SER A 112 5.58 11.08 -4.95
CA SER A 112 5.25 11.29 -3.52
C SER A 112 3.85 11.88 -3.39
N GLU A 113 3.55 12.95 -4.15
CA GLU A 113 2.19 13.51 -4.18
C GLU A 113 1.16 12.51 -4.72
N LEU A 114 1.52 11.69 -5.70
CA LEU A 114 0.63 10.64 -6.20
C LEU A 114 0.30 9.60 -5.12
N ASN A 115 1.30 9.16 -4.33
CA ASN A 115 1.05 8.23 -3.22
C ASN A 115 0.14 8.86 -2.15
N LYS A 116 0.33 10.14 -1.83
CA LYS A 116 -0.56 10.89 -0.92
C LYS A 116 -2.00 10.95 -1.45
N ALA A 117 -2.16 11.18 -2.75
CA ALA A 117 -3.48 11.20 -3.41
C ALA A 117 -4.20 9.85 -3.30
N LEU A 118 -3.47 8.75 -3.57
CA LEU A 118 -3.97 7.39 -3.49
C LEU A 118 -4.36 7.02 -2.04
N ARG A 119 -3.47 7.24 -1.07
CA ARG A 119 -3.74 6.98 0.36
C ARG A 119 -4.87 7.85 0.91
N THR A 120 -5.02 9.08 0.44
CA THR A 120 -6.19 9.92 0.77
C THR A 120 -7.48 9.34 0.20
N SER A 121 -7.43 8.79 -1.03
CA SER A 121 -8.62 8.29 -1.75
C SER A 121 -9.31 7.09 -1.10
N ILE A 122 -8.58 6.35 -0.26
CA ILE A 122 -9.05 5.18 0.50
C ILE A 122 -9.27 5.50 1.98
N GLY A 123 -9.07 6.75 2.40
CA GLY A 123 -9.27 7.16 3.80
C GLY A 123 -8.19 6.67 4.78
N ALA A 124 -7.10 6.09 4.29
CA ALA A 124 -6.01 5.55 5.08
C ALA A 124 -5.27 6.59 5.92
N LEU A 125 -5.33 7.87 5.53
CA LEU A 125 -4.66 8.95 6.24
C LEU A 125 -5.56 9.62 7.28
N ARG A 126 -4.99 9.93 8.45
CA ARG A 126 -5.54 10.90 9.40
C ARG A 126 -5.81 12.24 8.72
N GLN A 127 -6.84 12.95 9.20
CA GLN A 127 -7.37 14.17 8.56
C GLN A 127 -6.31 15.21 8.20
N VAL A 128 -5.36 15.51 9.08
CA VAL A 128 -4.32 16.53 8.83
C VAL A 128 -3.32 16.17 7.72
N PHE A 129 -3.21 14.89 7.39
CA PHE A 129 -2.34 14.40 6.30
C PHE A 129 -3.11 14.19 5.00
N ARG A 130 -4.44 14.30 5.00
CA ARG A 130 -5.23 14.10 3.77
C ARG A 130 -4.95 15.21 2.77
N ARG A 131 -4.92 14.83 1.50
CA ARG A 131 -4.69 15.73 0.36
C ARG A 131 -5.82 15.60 -0.67
N PRO A 132 -7.05 15.99 -0.30
CA PRO A 132 -8.21 15.84 -1.18
C PRO A 132 -8.04 16.56 -2.51
N GLU A 133 -7.28 17.65 -2.55
CA GLU A 133 -6.94 18.39 -3.77
C GLU A 133 -6.11 17.55 -4.76
N LEU A 134 -5.23 16.68 -4.25
CA LEU A 134 -4.44 15.76 -5.09
C LEU A 134 -5.31 14.59 -5.54
N THR A 135 -6.17 14.08 -4.65
CA THR A 135 -7.13 13.02 -4.99
C THR A 135 -8.11 13.48 -6.08
N GLU A 136 -8.56 14.74 -6.05
CA GLU A 136 -9.44 15.29 -7.09
C GLU A 136 -8.73 15.33 -8.44
N LYS A 137 -7.50 15.88 -8.52
CA LYS A 137 -6.69 15.86 -9.74
C LYS A 137 -6.49 14.47 -10.30
N LEU A 138 -6.14 13.51 -9.43
CA LEU A 138 -5.98 12.10 -9.81
C LEU A 138 -7.28 11.55 -10.41
N ASN A 139 -8.39 11.70 -9.68
CA ASN A 139 -9.68 11.16 -10.10
C ASN A 139 -10.12 11.76 -11.44
N SER A 140 -10.09 13.09 -11.60
CA SER A 140 -10.45 13.77 -12.85
C SER A 140 -9.66 13.21 -14.04
N TYR A 141 -8.32 13.15 -13.92
CA TYR A 141 -7.49 12.62 -14.99
C TYR A 141 -7.79 11.15 -15.31
N THR A 142 -7.88 10.30 -14.29
CA THR A 142 -8.13 8.86 -14.49
C THR A 142 -9.51 8.59 -15.07
N SER A 143 -10.53 9.34 -14.67
CA SER A 143 -11.87 9.27 -15.25
C SER A 143 -11.87 9.71 -16.72
N ASP A 144 -11.22 10.83 -17.04
CA ASP A 144 -11.14 11.33 -18.42
C ASP A 144 -10.39 10.38 -19.36
N GLN A 145 -9.45 9.61 -18.83
CA GLN A 145 -8.61 8.68 -19.61
C GLN A 145 -9.05 7.21 -19.52
N SER A 146 -10.14 6.94 -18.79
CA SER A 146 -10.61 5.58 -18.48
C SER A 146 -9.53 4.67 -17.87
N ILE A 147 -8.80 5.19 -16.89
CA ILE A 147 -7.71 4.50 -16.20
C ILE A 147 -8.20 4.02 -14.82
N TRP A 148 -8.02 2.73 -14.56
CA TRP A 148 -8.29 2.09 -13.27
C TRP A 148 -7.17 2.36 -12.27
N HIS A 149 -7.57 2.63 -11.03
CA HIS A 149 -6.65 2.79 -9.91
C HIS A 149 -6.15 1.42 -9.43
N PRO A 150 -4.92 1.33 -8.92
CA PRO A 150 -4.48 0.15 -8.17
C PRO A 150 -5.31 -0.05 -6.89
N THR A 151 -5.28 -1.26 -6.34
CA THR A 151 -5.83 -1.61 -5.02
C THR A 151 -4.71 -1.68 -3.99
N GLU A 152 -4.90 -1.11 -2.81
CA GLU A 152 -3.91 -1.11 -1.72
C GLU A 152 -3.77 -2.46 -1.01
N GLY A 153 -2.70 -2.61 -0.22
CA GLY A 153 -2.57 -3.68 0.77
C GLY A 153 -2.53 -5.10 0.18
N GLY A 154 -2.26 -5.21 -1.12
CA GLY A 154 -2.36 -6.43 -1.90
C GLY A 154 -1.42 -6.40 -3.10
N PHE A 155 -1.02 -7.57 -3.60
CA PHE A 155 -0.47 -7.66 -4.95
C PHE A 155 -1.62 -7.68 -5.96
N ASP A 156 -1.70 -6.68 -6.83
CA ASP A 156 -2.66 -6.72 -7.94
C ASP A 156 -2.28 -7.78 -8.99
N ILE A 157 -3.18 -8.04 -9.93
CA ILE A 157 -2.97 -9.07 -10.97
C ILE A 157 -1.75 -8.79 -11.86
N LEU A 158 -1.54 -7.54 -12.29
CA LEU A 158 -0.40 -7.20 -13.13
C LEU A 158 0.92 -7.34 -12.34
N SER A 159 0.91 -6.96 -11.06
CA SER A 159 2.02 -7.17 -10.12
C SER A 159 2.31 -8.66 -9.90
N LYS A 160 1.29 -9.51 -9.70
CA LYS A 160 1.45 -10.97 -9.58
C LYS A 160 2.04 -11.60 -10.84
N ILE A 161 1.63 -11.14 -12.03
CA ILE A 161 2.23 -11.59 -13.29
C ILE A 161 3.71 -11.17 -13.38
N ALA A 162 4.04 -9.95 -12.96
CA ALA A 162 5.41 -9.47 -12.92
C ALA A 162 6.27 -10.26 -11.90
N ILE A 163 5.71 -10.61 -10.75
CA ILE A 163 6.34 -11.49 -9.74
C ILE A 163 6.61 -12.88 -10.34
N TYR A 164 5.62 -13.51 -10.98
CA TYR A 164 5.79 -14.79 -11.70
C TYR A 164 6.96 -14.72 -12.69
N ARG A 165 6.97 -13.68 -13.53
CA ARG A 165 8.03 -13.46 -14.54
C ARG A 165 9.40 -13.24 -13.89
N THR A 166 9.45 -12.62 -12.71
CA THR A 166 10.69 -12.41 -11.97
C THR A 166 11.27 -13.70 -11.44
N PHE A 167 10.44 -14.60 -10.88
CA PHE A 167 10.92 -15.92 -10.47
C PHE A 167 11.43 -16.73 -11.67
N LYS A 168 10.74 -16.67 -12.83
CA LYS A 168 11.24 -17.29 -14.08
C LYS A 168 12.56 -16.67 -14.55
N LEU A 169 12.69 -15.35 -14.52
CA LEU A 169 13.91 -14.62 -14.91
C LEU A 169 15.13 -15.04 -14.08
N LEU A 170 14.91 -15.43 -12.83
CA LEU A 170 15.97 -15.81 -11.88
C LEU A 170 16.08 -17.32 -11.67
N ASP A 171 15.47 -18.12 -12.56
CA ASP A 171 15.47 -19.58 -12.52
C ASP A 171 15.03 -20.18 -11.16
N LYS A 172 14.07 -19.53 -10.50
CA LYS A 172 13.48 -19.98 -9.23
C LYS A 172 12.20 -20.73 -9.48
N ASN A 173 12.17 -22.01 -9.09
CA ASN A 173 11.01 -22.88 -9.33
C ASN A 173 10.12 -23.09 -8.11
N GLU A 174 10.69 -23.12 -6.91
CA GLU A 174 9.96 -23.38 -5.67
C GLU A 174 9.78 -22.06 -4.91
N ILE A 175 8.53 -21.67 -4.71
CA ILE A 175 8.14 -20.40 -4.11
C ILE A 175 7.32 -20.70 -2.86
N LEU A 176 7.65 -20.04 -1.76
CA LEU A 176 6.84 -20.04 -0.55
C LEU A 176 5.96 -18.80 -0.56
N VAL A 177 4.69 -19.00 -0.22
CA VAL A 177 3.68 -17.95 -0.07
C VAL A 177 3.15 -18.03 1.36
N THR A 178 3.35 -16.98 2.14
CA THR A 178 3.01 -16.92 3.57
C THR A 178 2.03 -15.79 3.82
N ASP A 179 1.04 -16.04 4.68
CA ASP A 179 0.07 -15.03 5.06
C ASP A 179 0.64 -13.93 5.98
N GLU A 180 -0.15 -12.87 6.15
CA GLU A 180 0.11 -11.71 7.01
C GLU A 180 0.54 -12.05 8.44
N PHE A 181 -0.01 -13.10 9.04
CA PHE A 181 0.19 -13.47 10.44
C PHE A 181 1.13 -14.66 10.60
N TYR A 182 1.75 -15.11 9.52
CA TYR A 182 2.61 -16.28 9.46
C TYR A 182 1.92 -17.58 9.93
N GLU A 183 0.60 -17.64 9.84
CA GLU A 183 -0.20 -18.80 10.28
C GLU A 183 -0.16 -19.90 9.23
N THR A 184 -0.13 -19.52 7.95
CA THR A 184 -0.12 -20.45 6.82
C THR A 184 1.02 -20.15 5.86
N THR A 185 1.60 -21.23 5.34
CA THR A 185 2.60 -21.18 4.27
C THR A 185 2.28 -22.26 3.24
N SER A 186 2.20 -21.87 1.98
CA SER A 186 2.02 -22.78 0.85
C SER A 186 3.28 -22.80 -0.03
N ILE A 187 3.53 -23.94 -0.67
CA ILE A 187 4.62 -24.11 -1.62
C ILE A 187 4.03 -24.19 -3.02
N LEU A 188 4.51 -23.33 -3.91
CA LEU A 188 4.12 -23.29 -5.31
C LEU A 188 5.30 -23.75 -6.19
N GLU A 189 5.02 -24.72 -7.07
CA GLU A 189 5.97 -25.19 -8.08
C GLU A 189 5.72 -24.48 -9.42
N LEU A 190 6.57 -23.50 -9.74
CA LEU A 190 6.36 -22.56 -10.85
C LEU A 190 6.37 -23.20 -12.25
N ASN A 191 7.03 -24.34 -12.42
CA ASN A 191 7.03 -25.13 -13.67
C ASN A 191 5.68 -25.83 -13.93
N LYS A 192 4.84 -26.00 -12.90
CA LYS A 192 3.51 -26.60 -13.00
C LYS A 192 2.40 -25.56 -13.16
N LEU A 193 2.73 -24.27 -13.13
CA LEU A 193 1.78 -23.17 -13.12
C LEU A 193 1.96 -22.25 -14.33
N THR A 194 0.84 -21.87 -14.94
CA THR A 194 0.81 -20.67 -15.78
C THR A 194 0.91 -19.41 -14.91
N ALA A 195 1.13 -18.25 -15.54
CA ALA A 195 1.13 -16.98 -14.82
C ALA A 195 -0.23 -16.68 -14.15
N PHE A 196 -1.34 -17.10 -14.78
CA PHE A 196 -2.67 -16.93 -14.21
C PHE A 196 -2.91 -17.87 -13.03
N ASP A 197 -2.52 -19.15 -13.15
CA ASP A 197 -2.64 -20.11 -12.03
C ASP A 197 -1.85 -19.64 -10.80
N PHE A 198 -0.67 -19.05 -11.02
CA PHE A 198 0.09 -18.42 -9.95
C PHE A 198 -0.66 -17.24 -9.33
N ALA A 199 -1.20 -16.33 -10.16
CA ALA A 199 -1.90 -15.15 -9.68
C ALA A 199 -3.18 -15.47 -8.88
N GLU A 200 -3.91 -16.53 -9.25
CA GLU A 200 -5.09 -17.02 -8.51
C GLU A 200 -4.72 -17.72 -7.20
N LYS A 201 -3.55 -18.38 -7.14
CA LYS A 201 -3.09 -19.05 -5.92
C LYS A 201 -2.55 -18.09 -4.87
N VAL A 202 -2.05 -16.94 -5.28
CA VAL A 202 -1.63 -15.86 -4.37
C VAL A 202 -2.88 -15.07 -3.99
N GLY A 203 -3.36 -15.25 -2.77
CA GLY A 203 -4.50 -14.54 -2.20
C GLY A 203 -4.19 -13.10 -1.78
N PHE A 204 -5.23 -12.36 -1.39
CA PHE A 204 -5.08 -11.00 -0.86
C PHE A 204 -4.35 -10.98 0.50
N LYS A 205 -4.46 -12.05 1.29
CA LYS A 205 -3.82 -12.18 2.61
C LYS A 205 -2.38 -12.70 2.55
N ASP A 206 -1.88 -13.00 1.35
CA ASP A 206 -0.55 -13.54 1.16
C ASP A 206 0.47 -12.41 1.10
N TYR A 207 1.03 -12.06 2.25
CA TYR A 207 1.86 -10.87 2.43
C TYR A 207 3.33 -11.10 2.10
N PHE A 208 3.77 -12.36 2.04
CA PHE A 208 5.16 -12.71 1.79
C PHE A 208 5.25 -13.75 0.69
N ILE A 209 5.97 -13.44 -0.38
CA ILE A 209 6.25 -14.36 -1.48
C ILE A 209 7.76 -14.42 -1.66
N TYR A 210 8.38 -15.57 -1.42
CA TYR A 210 9.84 -15.70 -1.48
C TYR A 210 10.30 -17.02 -2.08
N SER A 211 11.50 -17.03 -2.65
CA SER A 211 12.10 -18.27 -3.16
C SER A 211 12.47 -19.21 -2.00
N SER A 212 12.50 -20.52 -2.23
CA SER A 212 12.80 -21.48 -1.16
C SER A 212 14.23 -21.42 -0.60
N ASP A 213 15.16 -20.87 -1.38
CA ASP A 213 16.49 -20.50 -0.92
C ASP A 213 16.57 -19.13 -0.24
N LYS A 214 15.42 -18.43 -0.09
CA LYS A 214 15.27 -17.13 0.56
C LYS A 214 16.08 -16.00 -0.08
N GLU A 215 16.56 -16.17 -1.31
CA GLU A 215 17.35 -15.13 -1.99
C GLU A 215 16.51 -13.97 -2.54
N LEU A 216 15.22 -14.22 -2.82
CA LEU A 216 14.27 -13.23 -3.32
C LEU A 216 13.06 -13.18 -2.41
N LEU A 217 12.67 -11.97 -2.01
CA LEU A 217 11.46 -11.71 -1.23
C LEU A 217 10.65 -10.58 -1.87
N PHE A 218 9.35 -10.81 -1.99
CA PHE A 218 8.33 -9.79 -2.18
C PHE A 218 7.50 -9.68 -0.91
N THR A 219 7.29 -8.46 -0.42
CA THR A 219 6.44 -8.23 0.76
C THR A 219 5.59 -6.98 0.62
N ILE A 220 4.34 -7.07 1.05
CA ILE A 220 3.34 -5.99 0.95
C ILE A 220 3.61 -4.91 2.00
N GLU A 221 3.44 -3.65 1.61
CA GLU A 221 3.25 -2.56 2.55
C GLU A 221 1.77 -2.40 2.89
N TRP A 222 1.44 -2.37 4.17
CA TRP A 222 0.05 -2.28 4.62
C TRP A 222 -0.58 -0.95 4.21
N ASP A 223 -1.85 -1.00 3.82
CA ASP A 223 -2.65 0.16 3.40
C ASP A 223 -1.92 1.10 2.42
N SER A 224 -1.08 0.51 1.57
CA SER A 224 -0.21 1.21 0.63
C SER A 224 -0.34 0.66 -0.78
N PHE A 225 0.09 1.48 -1.74
CA PHE A 225 0.00 1.20 -3.17
C PHE A 225 1.35 0.77 -3.76
N PHE A 226 2.17 0.14 -2.94
CA PHE A 226 3.47 -0.37 -3.30
C PHE A 226 3.81 -1.60 -2.46
N PHE A 227 4.80 -2.36 -2.91
CA PHE A 227 5.38 -3.48 -2.19
C PHE A 227 6.90 -3.41 -2.27
N LEU A 228 7.57 -4.19 -1.44
CA LEU A 228 9.02 -4.26 -1.39
C LEU A 228 9.54 -5.49 -2.12
N ILE A 229 10.65 -5.33 -2.81
CA ILE A 229 11.45 -6.42 -3.39
C ILE A 229 12.81 -6.40 -2.71
N ALA A 230 13.16 -7.46 -1.97
CA ALA A 230 14.44 -7.60 -1.30
C ALA A 230 15.25 -8.75 -1.93
N ILE A 231 16.48 -8.45 -2.37
CA ILE A 231 17.37 -9.39 -3.06
C ILE A 231 18.81 -8.83 -3.10
N GLY A 232 19.80 -9.67 -3.46
CA GLY A 232 21.17 -9.26 -3.76
C GLY A 232 21.29 -8.30 -4.97
N GLN A 233 22.31 -7.45 -4.96
CA GLN A 233 22.46 -6.32 -5.90
C GLN A 233 22.54 -6.74 -7.37
N GLU A 234 23.27 -7.82 -7.69
CA GLU A 234 23.41 -8.29 -9.08
C GLU A 234 22.06 -8.71 -9.67
N LYS A 235 21.27 -9.46 -8.90
CA LYS A 235 19.94 -9.92 -9.32
C LYS A 235 18.93 -8.77 -9.32
N MET A 236 19.04 -7.82 -8.39
CA MET A 236 18.25 -6.58 -8.43
C MET A 236 18.46 -5.81 -9.74
N ASN A 237 19.71 -5.69 -10.20
CA ASN A 237 20.00 -5.02 -11.46
C ASN A 237 19.34 -5.73 -12.66
N LYS A 238 19.22 -7.06 -12.63
CA LYS A 238 18.48 -7.83 -13.65
C LYS A 238 16.99 -7.51 -13.63
N ILE A 239 16.38 -7.43 -12.43
CA ILE A 239 14.96 -7.07 -12.24
C ILE A 239 14.68 -5.64 -12.74
N ILE A 240 15.53 -4.67 -12.40
CA ILE A 240 15.38 -3.29 -12.86
C ILE A 240 15.52 -3.22 -14.39
N SER A 241 16.49 -3.95 -14.95
CA SER A 241 16.75 -3.96 -16.40
C SER A 241 15.61 -4.63 -17.18
N SER A 242 14.88 -5.58 -16.59
CA SER A 242 13.74 -6.22 -17.24
C SER A 242 12.49 -5.33 -17.29
N LYS A 243 12.48 -4.20 -16.58
CA LYS A 243 11.36 -3.23 -16.56
C LYS A 243 10.02 -3.88 -16.20
N LEU A 244 10.05 -4.91 -15.36
CA LEU A 244 8.85 -5.60 -14.87
C LEU A 244 8.10 -4.76 -13.83
N PHE A 245 8.81 -3.86 -13.15
CA PHE A 245 8.27 -3.01 -12.09
C PHE A 245 8.69 -1.56 -12.33
N GLU A 246 7.81 -0.63 -11.96
CA GLU A 246 8.15 0.77 -11.75
C GLU A 246 8.36 1.01 -10.26
N GLY A 247 9.29 1.88 -9.92
CA GLY A 247 9.65 2.12 -8.53
C GLY A 247 11.04 2.69 -8.36
N PHE A 248 11.60 2.55 -7.16
CA PHE A 248 12.94 3.04 -6.86
C PHE A 248 13.68 2.19 -5.83
N LEU A 249 15.02 2.24 -5.90
CA LEU A 249 15.89 1.63 -4.92
C LEU A 249 15.82 2.38 -3.59
N CYS A 250 15.59 1.66 -2.49
CA CYS A 250 15.69 2.24 -1.16
C CYS A 250 17.11 2.74 -0.94
N ASN A 251 17.23 3.96 -0.39
CA ASN A 251 18.48 4.51 0.08
C ASN A 251 18.57 4.36 1.61
N LYS A 252 19.60 4.93 2.25
CA LYS A 252 19.80 4.84 3.71
C LYS A 252 18.74 5.60 4.53
N GLN A 253 18.00 6.49 3.89
CA GLN A 253 16.98 7.33 4.51
C GLN A 253 15.55 6.88 4.21
N THR A 254 15.36 5.96 3.27
CA THR A 254 14.03 5.46 2.88
C THR A 254 13.34 4.73 4.05
N GLU A 255 12.18 5.26 4.44
CA GLU A 255 11.25 4.71 5.42
C GLU A 255 9.92 4.37 4.74
N HIS A 256 8.95 3.88 5.52
CA HIS A 256 7.61 3.53 5.03
C HIS A 256 6.83 4.77 4.56
N GLU A 257 7.02 5.90 5.25
CA GLU A 257 6.58 7.25 4.89
C GLU A 257 7.47 7.95 3.85
N TRP A 258 8.07 7.23 2.91
CA TRP A 258 8.93 7.87 1.89
C TRP A 258 8.24 8.99 1.10
N ASP A 259 6.90 9.04 1.12
CA ASP A 259 6.11 10.08 0.52
C ASP A 259 6.09 11.40 1.33
N TYR A 260 6.43 11.40 2.62
CA TYR A 260 6.50 12.60 3.44
C TYR A 260 7.93 12.93 3.88
N GLU A 261 8.27 14.21 3.80
CA GLU A 261 9.49 14.73 4.41
C GLU A 261 9.29 14.94 5.92
N GLU A 262 10.32 14.73 6.73
CA GLU A 262 10.23 14.83 8.20
C GLU A 262 9.68 16.19 8.67
N GLU A 263 10.08 17.27 8.01
CA GLU A 263 9.58 18.63 8.28
C GLU A 263 8.09 18.79 7.94
N GLU A 264 7.63 18.13 6.86
CA GLU A 264 6.22 18.12 6.47
C GLU A 264 5.39 17.36 7.50
N ILE A 265 5.89 16.23 8.00
CA ILE A 265 5.24 15.45 9.06
C ILE A 265 5.08 16.30 10.32
N GLN A 266 6.18 16.90 10.79
CA GLN A 266 6.15 17.69 12.02
C GLN A 266 5.19 18.86 11.90
N LYS A 267 5.19 19.57 10.76
CA LYS A 267 4.25 20.66 10.49
C LYS A 267 2.79 20.22 10.63
N TYR A 268 2.40 19.08 10.07
CA TYR A 268 1.01 18.62 10.17
C TYR A 268 0.63 18.16 11.58
N LEU A 269 1.57 17.56 12.32
CA LEU A 269 1.36 17.21 13.71
C LEU A 269 1.16 18.45 14.59
N ASP A 270 1.92 19.52 14.36
CA ASP A 270 1.78 20.79 15.09
C ASP A 270 0.41 21.43 14.81
N ILE A 271 -0.06 21.40 13.56
CA ILE A 271 -1.40 21.89 13.19
C ILE A 271 -2.48 21.12 13.95
N GLU A 272 -2.37 19.79 14.01
CA GLU A 272 -3.34 18.97 14.74
C GLU A 272 -3.34 19.26 16.24
N GLU A 273 -2.16 19.44 16.85
CA GLU A 273 -2.05 19.77 18.26
C GLU A 273 -2.69 21.13 18.56
N GLN A 274 -2.49 22.12 17.70
CA GLN A 274 -3.16 23.42 17.81
C GLN A 274 -4.69 23.30 17.69
N GLN A 275 -5.19 22.49 16.77
CA GLN A 275 -6.64 22.24 16.63
C GLN A 275 -7.23 21.57 17.88
N LYS A 276 -6.51 20.62 18.50
CA LYS A 276 -6.92 19.99 19.77
C LYS A 276 -6.97 20.97 20.94
N LEU A 277 -6.01 21.89 21.01
CA LEU A 277 -5.97 22.93 22.05
C LEU A 277 -7.10 23.96 21.89
N LEU A 278 -7.51 24.27 20.65
CA LEU A 278 -8.61 25.19 20.36
C LEU A 278 -10.00 24.57 20.60
N THR A 279 -10.12 23.23 20.53
CA THR A 279 -11.38 22.50 20.71
C THR A 279 -11.59 21.98 22.14
N THR A 280 -10.58 22.05 23.00
CA THR A 280 -10.73 21.77 24.43
C THR A 280 -11.14 23.04 25.17
N GLU A 281 -12.41 23.13 25.61
CA GLU A 281 -12.85 24.17 26.53
C GLU A 281 -11.94 24.24 27.78
N PRO A 282 -11.67 25.43 28.35
CA PRO A 282 -10.88 25.55 29.56
C PRO A 282 -11.63 24.89 30.72
N LYS A 283 -11.29 23.64 31.03
CA LYS A 283 -11.68 23.02 32.30
C LYS A 283 -11.06 23.86 33.42
N SER A 284 -11.90 24.37 34.32
CA SER A 284 -11.48 25.08 35.51
C SER A 284 -10.50 24.20 36.30
N VAL A 285 -9.24 24.64 36.36
CA VAL A 285 -8.16 23.91 37.02
C VAL A 285 -8.37 23.99 38.53
N ARG A 286 -8.86 22.91 39.15
CA ARG A 286 -8.50 22.62 40.54
C ARG A 286 -7.04 22.15 40.54
N LYS A 287 -6.16 23.00 41.08
CA LYS A 287 -4.76 22.65 41.36
C LYS A 287 -4.71 21.45 42.30
N THR A 288 -4.29 20.31 41.78
CA THR A 288 -3.62 19.27 42.58
C THR A 288 -2.32 18.97 41.88
N GLY A 289 -1.22 19.32 42.56
CA GLY A 289 0.13 19.11 42.07
C GLY A 289 0.43 17.62 41.90
N ALA A 290 0.89 17.26 40.72
CA ALA A 290 1.74 16.11 40.48
C ALA A 290 2.63 16.46 39.29
N ASN A 291 3.91 16.70 39.57
CA ASN A 291 4.94 16.68 38.54
C ASN A 291 5.00 15.25 38.00
N SER A 292 4.52 15.01 36.79
CA SER A 292 4.92 13.86 35.98
C SER A 292 5.55 14.36 34.69
N THR A 293 6.88 14.46 34.72
CA THR A 293 7.70 14.42 33.51
C THR A 293 7.54 13.05 32.89
N LEU A 294 6.59 12.91 31.95
CA LEU A 294 6.54 11.75 31.06
C LEU A 294 7.56 11.96 29.91
N PRO A 295 8.39 10.96 29.58
CA PRO A 295 9.37 11.09 28.51
C PRO A 295 8.69 11.32 27.15
N LYS A 296 9.25 12.24 26.37
CA LYS A 296 8.93 12.41 24.95
C LYS A 296 9.48 11.22 24.14
N ALA A 297 8.67 10.81 23.17
CA ALA A 297 9.04 10.08 21.95
C ALA A 297 9.38 8.59 22.08
N GLU A 298 8.37 7.77 21.80
CA GLU A 298 8.47 6.65 20.84
C GLU A 298 7.06 6.49 20.25
N ARG A 299 6.87 6.93 19.01
CA ARG A 299 5.58 6.84 18.29
C ARG A 299 5.85 6.16 16.97
N SER A 300 5.43 4.90 16.89
CA SER A 300 5.30 4.12 15.67
C SER A 300 4.76 4.97 14.52
N TRP A 301 5.37 4.91 13.34
CA TRP A 301 4.88 5.59 12.13
C TRP A 301 3.40 5.27 11.88
N TRP A 302 3.04 4.00 12.07
CA TRP A 302 1.67 3.52 11.98
C TRP A 302 0.70 4.33 12.87
N ARG A 303 1.10 4.59 14.13
CA ARG A 303 0.30 5.45 15.02
C ARG A 303 0.29 6.92 14.59
N LYS A 304 1.36 7.41 13.96
CA LYS A 304 1.43 8.80 13.46
C LYS A 304 0.47 9.06 12.31
N PHE A 305 0.24 8.10 11.41
CA PHE A 305 -0.56 8.35 10.19
C PHE A 305 -1.96 7.73 10.20
N PHE A 306 -2.20 6.69 11.00
CA PHE A 306 -3.46 5.93 11.00
C PHE A 306 -4.29 6.11 12.29
N GLY A 307 -3.72 6.67 13.36
CA GLY A 307 -4.49 7.29 14.46
C GLY A 307 -5.25 6.34 15.39
N TYR A 308 -4.63 5.23 15.82
CA TYR A 308 -5.12 4.37 16.90
C TYR A 308 -4.77 4.89 18.30
#